data_AF-A0A081RHV1-F1
#
_entry.id   AF-A0A081RHV1-F1
#
_cell.length_a   1.000
_cell.length_b   1.000
_cell.length_c   1.000
_cell.angle_alpha   90.00
_cell.angle_beta   90.00
_cell.angle_gamma   90.00
#
_symmetry.space_group_name_H-M   'P 1'
#
loop_
_entity.id
_entity.type
_entity.pdbx_description
1 polymer ?
#
loop_
_entity_poly.entity_id
_entity_poly.type
_entity_poly.pdbx_seq_one_letter_code
_entity_poly.pdbx_strand_id
1 'polypeptide(L)' 'MADNKSKRGGADRRQVAGGEGYEVNYFARKHGISKQQAEDLIKRVGNDRDKLNAAAEKLKK' A
#
# COMPACT_ATOMS: atom_id res chain seq x y z
N MET A 1 -7.77 7.96 -34.41
CA MET A 1 -8.41 6.86 -33.66
C MET A 1 -8.29 7.17 -32.17
N ALA A 2 -9.35 6.98 -31.38
CA ALA A 2 -9.40 7.32 -29.97
C ALA A 2 -8.95 6.12 -29.13
N ASP A 3 -7.65 6.03 -28.86
CA ASP A 3 -7.11 4.89 -28.13
C ASP A 3 -7.43 5.00 -26.63
N ASN A 4 -8.16 3.98 -26.17
CA ASN A 4 -8.68 3.77 -24.83
C ASN A 4 -7.68 4.11 -23.69
N LYS A 5 -8.02 5.12 -22.88
CA LYS A 5 -7.37 5.41 -21.57
C LYS A 5 -7.63 4.34 -20.49
N SER A 6 -8.34 3.25 -20.83
CA SER A 6 -8.69 2.17 -19.91
C SER A 6 -7.59 1.11 -19.71
N LYS A 7 -6.44 1.24 -20.37
CA LYS A 7 -5.22 0.45 -20.06
C LYS A 7 -4.29 1.18 -19.10
N ARG A 8 -4.79 1.82 -18.03
CA ARG A 8 -3.94 2.23 -16.91
C ARG A 8 -3.64 0.98 -16.06
N GLY A 9 -2.39 0.54 -16.13
CA GLY A 9 -1.82 -0.65 -15.48
C GLY A 9 -2.58 -1.16 -14.25
N GLY A 10 -3.26 -2.29 -14.41
CA GLY A 10 -3.82 -3.05 -13.28
C GLY A 10 -2.73 -3.73 -12.44
N ALA A 11 -1.51 -3.84 -12.96
CA ALA A 11 -0.38 -4.43 -12.26
C ALA A 11 0.21 -3.48 -11.20
N ASP A 12 0.36 -2.19 -11.50
CA ASP A 12 0.95 -1.21 -10.56
C ASP A 12 0.07 -0.91 -9.34
N ARG A 13 -1.24 -1.15 -9.40
CA ARG A 13 -2.13 -0.94 -8.24
C ARG A 13 -2.05 -2.04 -7.17
N ARG A 14 -1.38 -3.17 -7.46
CA ARG A 14 -1.26 -4.29 -6.53
C ARG A 14 -0.10 -4.13 -5.55
N GLN A 15 0.88 -3.32 -5.90
CA GLN A 15 2.05 -3.09 -5.07
C GLN A 15 1.98 -1.68 -4.51
N VAL A 16 2.14 -1.57 -3.20
CA VAL A 16 2.53 -0.31 -2.58
C VAL A 16 3.95 -0.06 -3.05
N ALA A 17 4.24 1.06 -3.70
CA ALA A 17 5.61 1.41 -4.02
C ALA A 17 6.33 1.74 -2.70
N GLY A 18 6.85 0.72 -2.01
CA GLY A 18 7.47 0.85 -0.69
C GLY A 18 8.69 1.78 -0.66
N GLY A 19 9.16 2.26 -1.82
CA GLY A 19 10.21 3.26 -1.95
C GLY A 19 9.71 4.72 -1.89
N GLU A 20 8.42 4.97 -2.08
CA GLU A 20 7.86 6.32 -1.99
C GLU A 20 7.30 6.53 -0.59
N GLY A 21 8.01 7.31 0.25
CA GLY A 21 7.57 7.63 1.62
C GLY A 21 6.15 8.23 1.72
N TYR A 22 5.60 8.69 0.60
CA TYR A 22 4.20 9.11 0.48
C TYR A 22 3.20 7.96 0.65
N GLU A 23 3.45 6.79 0.05
CA GLU A 23 2.58 5.62 0.13
C GLU A 23 2.54 5.05 1.57
N VAL A 24 3.69 5.05 2.26
CA VAL A 24 3.80 4.64 3.67
C VAL A 24 2.97 5.56 4.57
N ASN A 25 3.10 6.88 4.39
CA ASN A 25 2.33 7.86 5.15
C ASN A 25 0.82 7.75 4.87
N TYR A 26 0.44 7.54 3.60
CA TYR A 26 -0.95 7.32 3.23
C TYR A 26 -1.52 6.05 3.88
N PHE A 27 -0.77 4.95 3.84
CA PHE A 27 -1.14 3.69 4.46
C PHE A 27 -1.29 3.82 5.98
N ALA A 28 -0.33 4.48 6.64
CA ALA A 28 -0.38 4.76 8.07
C ALA A 28 -1.65 5.54 8.45
N ARG A 29 -1.96 6.61 7.72
CA ARG A 29 -3.18 7.41 7.93
C ARG A 29 -4.46 6.63 7.67
N LYS A 30 -4.49 5.84 6.59
CA LYS A 30 -5.66 5.02 6.21
C LYS A 30 -6.03 4.04 7.32
N HIS A 31 -5.03 3.40 7.91
CA HIS A 31 -5.21 2.38 8.94
C HIS A 31 -5.17 2.93 10.38
N GLY A 32 -4.81 4.20 10.55
CA GLY A 32 -4.70 4.83 11.86
C GLY A 32 -3.50 4.34 12.67
N ILE A 33 -2.47 3.81 12.00
CA ILE A 33 -1.24 3.31 12.63
C ILE A 33 -0.11 4.33 12.51
N SER A 34 0.97 4.16 13.29
CA SER A 34 2.14 5.01 13.18
C SER A 34 2.93 4.74 11.89
N LYS A 35 3.71 5.72 11.42
CA LYS A 35 4.59 5.56 10.25
C LYS A 35 5.58 4.41 10.46
N GLN A 36 6.11 4.26 11.67
CA GLN A 36 7.01 3.16 12.01
C GLN A 36 6.31 1.80 11.90
N GLN A 37 5.08 1.66 12.40
CA GLN A 37 4.28 0.44 12.25
C GLN A 37 4.01 0.10 10.78
N ALA A 38 3.73 1.12 9.95
CA ALA A 38 3.59 0.95 8.51
C ALA A 38 4.88 0.48 7.84
N GLU A 39 6.03 1.09 8.18
CA GLU A 39 7.34 0.67 7.65
C GLU A 39 7.71 -0.76 8.07
N ASP A 40 7.45 -1.12 9.32
CA ASP A 40 7.72 -2.46 9.84
C ASP A 40 6.82 -3.52 9.17
N LEU A 41 5.55 -3.18 8.93
CA LEU A 41 4.64 -4.00 8.14
C LEU A 41 5.15 -4.21 6.72
N ILE A 42 5.60 -3.14 6.04
CA ILE A 42 6.15 -3.22 4.69
C ILE A 42 7.43 -4.05 4.65
N LYS A 43 8.31 -3.92 5.65
CA LYS A 43 9.52 -4.75 5.77
C LYS A 43 9.19 -6.22 6.02
N ARG A 44 8.17 -6.51 6.84
CA ARG A 44 7.80 -7.87 7.25
C ARG A 44 6.97 -8.62 6.20
N VAL A 45 6.02 -7.93 5.59
CA VAL A 45 5.02 -8.50 4.66
C VAL A 45 5.45 -8.32 3.20
N GLY A 46 6.30 -7.32 2.94
CA GLY A 46 6.64 -6.86 1.61
C GLY A 46 5.74 -5.71 1.16
N ASN A 47 5.90 -5.34 -0.10
CA ASN A 47 5.25 -4.20 -0.72
C ASN A 47 3.89 -4.57 -1.37
N ASP A 48 3.30 -5.70 -0.98
CA ASP A 48 2.02 -6.19 -1.48
C ASP A 48 0.86 -5.49 -0.77
N ARG A 49 0.05 -4.74 -1.52
CA ARG A 49 -0.99 -3.85 -0.96
C ARG A 49 -2.10 -4.64 -0.28
N ASP A 50 -2.45 -5.81 -0.78
CA ASP A 50 -3.52 -6.64 -0.23
C ASP A 50 -3.08 -7.24 1.10
N LYS A 51 -1.86 -7.78 1.14
CA LYS A 51 -1.29 -8.31 2.38
C LYS A 51 -1.07 -7.23 3.43
N LEU A 52 -0.62 -6.04 3.01
CA LEU A 52 -0.45 -4.90 3.91
C LEU A 52 -1.78 -4.46 4.51
N ASN A 53 -2.81 -4.27 3.68
CA ASN A 53 -4.15 -3.93 4.19
C ASN A 53 -4.64 -5.01 5.18
N ALA A 54 -4.53 -6.29 4.83
CA ALA A 54 -4.96 -7.38 5.72
C ALA A 54 -4.18 -7.42 7.04
N ALA A 55 -2.88 -7.11 7.02
CA ALA A 55 -2.04 -7.10 8.21
C ALA A 55 -2.29 -5.85 9.09
N ALA A 56 -2.53 -4.68 8.49
CA ALA A 56 -2.88 -3.47 9.24
C ALA A 56 -4.28 -3.54 9.85
N GLU A 57 -5.27 -4.11 9.15
CA GLU A 57 -6.61 -4.37 9.71
C GLU A 57 -6.54 -5.27 10.96
N LYS A 58 -5.60 -6.23 11.00
CA LYS A 58 -5.36 -7.08 12.19
C LYS A 58 -4.73 -6.32 13.36
N LEU A 59 -3.96 -5.26 13.10
CA LEU A 59 -3.32 -4.43 14.13
C LEU A 59 -4.26 -3.38 14.75
N LYS A 60 -5.37 -3.07 14.05
CA LYS A 60 -6.37 -2.10 14.51
C LYS A 60 -7.37 -2.67 15.53
N LYS A 61 -7.32 -3.99 15.78
CA LYS A 61 -8.20 -4.71 16.71
C LYS A 61 -7.58 -4.76 18.10
#